data_AF-A0A1I6RYW2-F1
#
_entry.id   AF-A0A1I6RYW2-F1
#
_cell.length_a   1.000
_cell.length_b   1.000
_cell.length_c   1.000
_cell.angle_alpha   90.00
_cell.angle_beta   90.00
_cell.angle_gamma   90.00
#
_symmetry.space_group_name_H-M   'P 1'
#
loop_
_entity.id
_entity.type
_entity.pdbx_description
1 polymer ?
#
loop_
_entity_poly.entity_id
_entity_poly.type
_entity_poly.pdbx_seq_one_letter_code
_entity_poly.pdbx_strand_id
1 'polypeptide(L)'
;MKELLYLLISLLGFQFATAQNISTKIEMIPSQWDVPDSALFEKFDNRETLVLKDGRATVKNQNFTIGTIEVDVYANSKRSFAGISFREHNDNLEEVYMRMHKSNQVDAVQYTPMFNNESNWQLYREYQAKVSFKDYGWNTLRIDVYRHNAEVFVNNVKVMIVDRLRTNQGEGEIGLWALFGNRFSNFRVTHKDVSEKSSTVRIPVNDTNIITNWDITKAFLYEEEKLNFEDFSQDIYTNVSTEESGLLPISKYVRKTSAGSFEQNNENYIVASTTIYSEKRKVQLFSFDYSDKIIVYLNGKPYFSGNNAFRQKGVQYMGHMEINTNKLYLPLEKGTNEIHCVVIDKANGWGLMAKLE
;
A
#
# COMPACT_ATOMS: atom_id res chain seq x y z
N MET A 1 32.13 -20.73 -62.10
CA MET A 1 30.80 -21.06 -61.54
C MET A 1 30.94 -21.54 -60.08
N LYS A 2 31.59 -20.76 -59.21
CA LYS A 2 31.73 -21.05 -57.76
C LYS A 2 32.05 -19.83 -56.89
N GLU A 3 32.17 -18.64 -57.49
CA GLU A 3 32.45 -17.40 -56.75
C GLU A 3 31.26 -16.43 -56.69
N LEU A 4 30.17 -16.69 -57.43
CA LEU A 4 28.98 -15.82 -57.41
C LEU A 4 27.93 -16.21 -56.35
N LEU A 5 28.18 -17.25 -55.55
CA LEU A 5 27.22 -17.76 -54.57
C LEU A 5 27.50 -17.27 -53.12
N TYR A 6 28.68 -16.70 -52.87
CA TYR A 6 29.03 -16.18 -51.54
C TYR A 6 28.70 -14.70 -51.34
N LEU A 7 28.39 -13.97 -52.42
CA LEU A 7 28.01 -12.56 -52.31
C LEU A 7 26.52 -12.35 -52.00
N LEU A 8 25.67 -13.38 -52.14
CA LEU A 8 24.23 -13.27 -51.86
C LEU A 8 23.84 -13.66 -50.42
N ILE A 9 24.77 -14.15 -49.60
CA ILE A 9 24.51 -14.62 -48.22
C ILE A 9 25.07 -13.65 -47.15
N SER A 10 25.75 -12.57 -47.53
CA SER A 10 26.26 -11.57 -46.57
C SER A 10 25.30 -10.41 -46.30
N LEU A 11 24.13 -10.36 -46.95
CA LEU A 11 23.12 -9.32 -46.76
C LEU A 11 21.85 -9.81 -46.03
N LEU A 12 21.92 -10.92 -45.30
CA LEU A 12 21.03 -11.13 -44.15
C LEU A 12 21.61 -10.34 -42.97
N GLY A 13 21.50 -9.02 -43.07
CA GLY A 13 21.63 -8.15 -41.92
C GLY A 13 20.63 -8.64 -40.88
N PHE A 14 21.17 -9.11 -39.75
CA PHE A 14 20.42 -9.27 -38.51
C PHE A 14 19.68 -7.96 -38.24
N GLN A 15 18.42 -7.88 -38.67
CA GLN A 15 17.48 -6.94 -38.09
C GLN A 15 17.17 -7.50 -36.70
N PHE A 16 18.03 -7.17 -35.74
CA PHE A 16 17.56 -7.02 -34.38
C PHE A 16 16.55 -5.88 -34.43
N ALA A 17 15.29 -6.22 -34.71
CA ALA A 17 14.17 -5.38 -34.35
C ALA A 17 14.22 -5.31 -32.82
N THR A 18 14.95 -4.34 -32.28
CA THR A 18 14.66 -3.88 -30.93
C THR A 18 13.22 -3.40 -31.01
N ALA A 19 12.29 -4.18 -30.48
CA ALA A 19 10.96 -3.67 -30.17
C ALA A 19 11.18 -2.50 -29.20
N GLN A 20 11.24 -1.29 -29.74
CA GLN A 20 11.24 -0.10 -28.91
C GLN A 20 9.88 -0.10 -28.25
N ASN A 21 9.86 -0.32 -26.94
CA ASN A 21 8.64 -0.22 -26.16
C ASN A 21 8.02 1.16 -26.44
N ILE A 22 6.88 1.17 -27.14
CA ILE A 22 6.25 2.42 -27.59
C ILE A 22 5.58 3.06 -26.38
N SER A 23 5.94 4.32 -26.13
CA SER A 23 5.25 5.14 -25.15
C SER A 23 3.93 5.62 -25.74
N THR A 24 2.82 5.22 -25.13
CA THR A 24 1.47 5.65 -25.50
C THR A 24 1.06 6.82 -24.63
N LYS A 25 0.79 7.97 -25.26
CA LYS A 25 0.18 9.12 -24.58
C LYS A 25 -1.34 8.92 -24.53
N ILE A 26 -1.93 9.03 -23.34
CA ILE A 26 -3.38 9.02 -23.15
C ILE A 26 -3.86 10.47 -23.07
N GLU A 27 -4.75 10.86 -23.98
CA GLU A 27 -5.28 12.22 -24.01
C GLU A 27 -6.19 12.49 -22.81
N MET A 28 -6.11 13.68 -22.24
CA MET A 28 -6.95 14.13 -21.11
C MET A 28 -8.31 14.59 -21.63
N ILE A 29 -9.10 13.65 -22.15
CA ILE A 29 -10.44 13.91 -22.71
C ILE A 29 -11.45 12.88 -22.20
N PRO A 30 -12.76 13.21 -22.10
CA PRO A 30 -13.78 12.32 -21.52
C PRO A 30 -13.88 10.92 -22.14
N SER A 31 -13.54 10.78 -23.43
CA SER A 31 -13.61 9.48 -24.12
C SER A 31 -12.54 8.48 -23.69
N GLN A 32 -11.49 8.92 -22.99
CA GLN A 32 -10.36 8.08 -22.57
C GLN A 32 -10.38 7.70 -21.08
N TRP A 33 -11.27 8.31 -20.28
CA TRP A 33 -11.24 8.17 -18.83
C TRP A 33 -12.64 7.90 -18.27
N ASP A 34 -12.71 7.05 -17.27
CA ASP A 34 -13.81 6.96 -16.31
C ASP A 34 -13.44 7.82 -15.11
N VAL A 35 -14.28 8.81 -14.79
CA VAL A 35 -13.98 9.85 -13.80
C VAL A 35 -15.17 10.10 -12.88
N PRO A 36 -14.95 10.64 -11.66
CA PRO A 36 -16.04 11.08 -10.81
C PRO A 36 -16.71 12.33 -11.42
N ASP A 37 -17.98 12.56 -11.09
CA ASP A 37 -18.75 13.73 -11.59
C ASP A 37 -18.10 15.09 -11.29
N SER A 38 -17.25 15.14 -10.26
CA SER A 38 -16.54 16.35 -9.87
C SER A 38 -15.27 16.64 -10.68
N ALA A 39 -14.90 15.76 -11.60
CA ALA A 39 -13.74 15.94 -12.47
C ALA A 39 -14.00 16.96 -13.57
N LEU A 40 -12.96 17.68 -13.97
CA LEU A 40 -13.03 18.70 -15.03
C LEU A 40 -11.93 18.48 -16.06
N PHE A 41 -12.32 18.38 -17.33
CA PHE A 41 -11.39 18.43 -18.45
C PHE A 41 -11.30 19.87 -18.97
N GLU A 42 -10.09 20.42 -18.99
CA GLU A 42 -9.87 21.81 -19.41
C GLU A 42 -8.50 22.00 -20.08
N LYS A 43 -8.38 23.07 -20.87
CA LYS A 43 -7.08 23.56 -21.32
C LYS A 43 -6.47 24.47 -20.27
N PHE A 44 -5.26 24.16 -19.86
CA PHE A 44 -4.49 24.97 -18.91
C PHE A 44 -3.01 24.92 -19.29
N ASP A 45 -2.33 26.07 -19.27
CA ASP A 45 -0.92 26.18 -19.63
C ASP A 45 -0.60 25.57 -21.02
N ASN A 46 -1.49 25.81 -21.99
CA ASN A 46 -1.44 25.25 -23.35
C ASN A 46 -1.43 23.71 -23.43
N ARG A 47 -1.92 23.02 -22.39
CA ARG A 47 -2.05 21.56 -22.36
C ARG A 47 -3.49 21.15 -22.13
N GLU A 48 -3.88 19.98 -22.65
CA GLU A 48 -5.09 19.29 -22.21
C GLU A 48 -4.85 18.75 -20.80
N THR A 49 -5.80 18.98 -19.89
CA THR A 49 -5.66 18.64 -18.48
C THR A 49 -6.92 18.01 -17.91
N LEU A 50 -6.71 17.14 -16.92
CA LEU A 50 -7.75 16.57 -16.08
C LEU A 50 -7.54 17.12 -14.66
N VAL A 51 -8.55 17.81 -14.13
CA VAL A 51 -8.59 18.26 -12.73
C VAL A 51 -9.44 17.28 -11.95
N LEU A 52 -8.86 16.69 -10.89
CA LEU A 52 -9.56 15.82 -9.95
C LEU A 52 -9.65 16.51 -8.60
N LYS A 53 -10.87 16.67 -8.09
CA LYS A 53 -11.12 17.22 -6.74
C LYS A 53 -10.88 16.17 -5.65
N ASP A 54 -11.46 14.99 -5.86
CA ASP A 54 -11.41 13.83 -4.96
C ASP A 54 -11.64 12.56 -5.81
N GLY A 55 -11.13 11.42 -5.36
CA GLY A 55 -11.36 10.11 -5.97
C GLY A 55 -10.35 9.74 -7.05
N ARG A 56 -10.73 8.74 -7.85
CA ARG A 56 -9.90 8.14 -8.90
C ARG A 56 -10.46 8.39 -10.29
N ALA A 57 -9.55 8.53 -11.24
CA ALA A 57 -9.85 8.47 -12.66
C ALA A 57 -9.14 7.27 -13.27
N THR A 58 -9.89 6.38 -13.91
CA THR A 58 -9.36 5.15 -14.51
C THR A 58 -9.29 5.31 -16.03
N VAL A 59 -8.20 4.86 -16.63
CA VAL A 59 -8.05 4.90 -18.09
C VAL A 59 -8.91 3.79 -18.71
N LYS A 60 -9.78 4.16 -19.65
CA LYS A 60 -10.66 3.22 -20.33
C LYS A 60 -9.86 2.23 -21.17
N ASN A 61 -10.23 0.95 -21.08
CA ASN A 61 -9.69 -0.13 -21.91
C ASN A 61 -8.16 -0.26 -21.84
N GLN A 62 -7.55 0.04 -20.69
CA GLN A 62 -6.12 -0.11 -20.46
C GLN A 62 -5.86 -0.99 -19.24
N ASN A 63 -5.02 -2.01 -19.44
CA ASN A 63 -4.54 -2.89 -18.38
C ASN A 63 -3.01 -2.82 -18.37
N PHE A 64 -2.40 -2.80 -17.19
CA PHE A 64 -0.97 -2.63 -17.00
C PHE A 64 -0.37 -3.76 -16.17
N THR A 65 0.74 -4.30 -16.67
CA THR A 65 1.53 -5.33 -16.00
C THR A 65 2.89 -4.74 -15.59
N ILE A 66 3.82 -4.67 -16.54
CA ILE A 66 5.22 -4.26 -16.38
C ILE A 66 5.45 -3.10 -17.34
N GLY A 67 6.18 -2.09 -16.89
CA GLY A 67 6.40 -0.92 -17.72
C GLY A 67 6.69 0.34 -16.93
N THR A 68 6.44 1.46 -17.59
CA THR A 68 6.63 2.79 -17.05
C THR A 68 5.32 3.57 -17.15
N ILE A 69 4.88 4.16 -16.05
CA ILE A 69 3.72 5.07 -15.99
C ILE A 69 4.24 6.46 -15.63
N GLU A 70 3.83 7.47 -16.38
CA GLU A 70 4.24 8.87 -16.16
C GLU A 70 3.05 9.81 -16.20
N VAL A 71 3.06 10.83 -15.34
CA VAL A 71 2.11 11.94 -15.39
C VAL A 71 2.77 13.24 -14.95
N ASP A 72 2.36 14.34 -15.56
CA ASP A 72 2.70 15.67 -15.07
C ASP A 72 1.60 16.17 -14.14
N VAL A 73 1.98 16.61 -12.94
CA VAL A 73 1.10 17.20 -11.92
C VAL A 73 1.49 18.65 -11.69
N TYR A 74 0.52 19.56 -11.75
CA TYR A 74 0.80 20.97 -11.57
C TYR A 74 1.19 21.29 -10.12
N ALA A 75 2.16 22.19 -9.94
CA ALA A 75 2.61 22.64 -8.62
C ALA A 75 1.45 23.20 -7.79
N ASN A 76 1.34 22.74 -6.54
CA ASN A 76 0.27 23.16 -5.64
C ASN A 76 0.77 23.20 -4.19
N SER A 77 0.94 24.41 -3.65
CA SER A 77 1.36 24.62 -2.26
C SER A 77 0.21 24.48 -1.25
N LYS A 78 -1.06 24.51 -1.71
CA LYS A 78 -2.22 24.22 -0.87
C LYS A 78 -2.29 22.73 -0.58
N ARG A 79 -2.96 22.36 0.53
CA ARG A 79 -3.19 20.95 0.89
C ARG A 79 -3.78 20.19 -0.29
N SER A 80 -3.00 19.25 -0.81
CA SER A 80 -3.30 18.52 -2.04
C SER A 80 -2.48 17.24 -2.06
N PHE A 81 -3.11 16.19 -2.59
CA PHE A 81 -2.57 14.86 -2.83
C PHE A 81 -2.87 14.51 -4.28
N ALA A 82 -1.87 13.98 -4.99
CA ALA A 82 -1.98 13.64 -6.40
C ALA A 82 -1.06 12.46 -6.73
N GLY A 83 -1.59 11.42 -7.35
CA GLY A 83 -0.85 10.19 -7.59
C GLY A 83 -1.32 9.39 -8.78
N ILE A 84 -0.66 8.26 -8.97
CA ILE A 84 -0.99 7.22 -9.95
C ILE A 84 -1.47 6.00 -9.17
N SER A 85 -2.61 5.45 -9.59
CA SER A 85 -3.05 4.11 -9.22
C SER A 85 -2.72 3.13 -10.35
N PHE A 86 -2.30 1.91 -9.99
CA PHE A 86 -1.96 0.89 -10.99
C PHE A 86 -2.22 -0.52 -10.48
N ARG A 87 -2.46 -1.43 -11.44
CA ARG A 87 -2.89 -2.82 -11.19
C ARG A 87 -4.14 -2.90 -10.34
N GLU A 88 -5.09 -2.02 -10.61
CA GLU A 88 -6.39 -2.05 -9.97
C GLU A 88 -7.19 -3.26 -10.46
N HIS A 89 -7.56 -4.13 -9.53
CA HIS A 89 -8.35 -5.32 -9.78
C HIS A 89 -8.99 -5.84 -8.49
N ASN A 90 -10.29 -6.14 -8.54
CA ASN A 90 -11.10 -6.62 -7.41
C ASN A 90 -10.92 -5.77 -6.14
N ASP A 91 -11.06 -4.44 -6.26
CA ASP A 91 -10.92 -3.48 -5.14
C ASP A 91 -9.53 -3.43 -4.49
N ASN A 92 -8.51 -3.99 -5.15
CA ASN A 92 -7.12 -3.92 -4.72
C ASN A 92 -6.30 -3.18 -5.77
N LEU A 93 -5.39 -2.31 -5.35
CA LEU A 93 -4.51 -1.58 -6.25
C LEU A 93 -3.22 -1.15 -5.55
N GLU A 94 -2.24 -0.75 -6.36
CA GLU A 94 -1.04 -0.07 -5.89
C GLU A 94 -1.17 1.43 -6.16
N GLU A 95 -0.74 2.27 -5.21
CA GLU A 95 -0.82 3.72 -5.36
C GLU A 95 0.48 4.40 -4.91
N VAL A 96 0.95 5.35 -5.70
CA VAL A 96 2.04 6.26 -5.34
C VAL A 96 1.55 7.68 -5.55
N TYR A 97 1.68 8.51 -4.52
CA TYR A 97 1.18 9.88 -4.57
C TYR A 97 2.14 10.90 -3.96
N MET A 98 2.03 12.12 -4.46
CA MET A 98 2.74 13.31 -4.00
C MET A 98 1.83 14.11 -3.07
N ARG A 99 2.36 14.51 -1.93
CA ARG A 99 1.76 15.43 -0.97
C ARG A 99 2.35 16.81 -1.20
N MET A 100 1.85 17.51 -2.21
CA MET A 100 2.50 18.71 -2.76
C MET A 100 2.74 19.81 -1.70
N HIS A 101 1.78 20.00 -0.78
CA HIS A 101 1.88 20.88 0.39
C HIS A 101 2.93 20.49 1.45
N LYS A 102 3.50 19.28 1.35
CA LYS A 102 4.54 18.73 2.23
C LYS A 102 5.91 18.71 1.54
N SER A 103 6.13 19.56 0.53
CA SER A 103 7.45 19.77 -0.07
C SER A 103 8.55 19.88 1.01
N ASN A 104 9.67 19.21 0.80
CA ASN A 104 10.81 19.08 1.73
C ASN A 104 10.55 18.34 3.05
N GLN A 105 9.39 17.72 3.25
CA GLN A 105 9.13 16.83 4.40
C GLN A 105 9.44 15.38 4.04
N VAL A 106 9.76 14.54 5.04
CA VAL A 106 10.14 13.13 4.83
C VAL A 106 9.05 12.27 4.20
N ASP A 107 7.81 12.74 4.29
CA ASP A 107 6.57 12.10 3.84
C ASP A 107 5.98 12.80 2.59
N ALA A 108 6.79 13.54 1.82
CA ALA A 108 6.35 14.30 0.66
C ALA A 108 5.85 13.41 -0.49
N VAL A 109 6.41 12.21 -0.65
CA VAL A 109 5.93 11.16 -1.56
C VAL A 109 5.72 9.89 -0.76
N GLN A 110 4.63 9.17 -1.02
CA GLN A 110 4.29 7.94 -0.31
C GLN A 110 3.82 6.88 -1.31
N TYR A 111 4.13 5.62 -0.99
CA TYR A 111 3.50 4.45 -1.59
C TYR A 111 2.53 3.83 -0.59
N THR A 112 1.41 3.31 -1.09
CA THR A 112 0.48 2.51 -0.31
C THR A 112 -0.14 1.43 -1.19
N PRO A 113 -0.24 0.18 -0.72
CA PRO A 113 -1.22 -0.73 -1.27
C PRO A 113 -2.60 -0.33 -0.78
N MET A 114 -3.59 -0.67 -1.60
CA MET A 114 -4.98 -0.67 -1.21
C MET A 114 -5.52 -2.08 -1.24
N PHE A 115 -6.23 -2.42 -0.17
CA PHE A 115 -6.93 -3.69 -0.06
C PHE A 115 -8.40 -3.41 0.20
N ASN A 116 -9.29 -4.05 -0.57
CA ASN A 116 -10.75 -3.91 -0.40
C ASN A 116 -11.25 -2.44 -0.40
N ASN A 117 -10.64 -1.58 -1.22
CA ASN A 117 -10.85 -0.12 -1.29
C ASN A 117 -10.40 0.69 -0.05
N GLU A 118 -9.54 0.14 0.81
CA GLU A 118 -8.95 0.83 1.95
C GLU A 118 -7.46 1.11 1.74
N SER A 119 -7.01 2.33 2.05
CA SER A 119 -5.59 2.72 2.05
C SER A 119 -4.87 2.23 3.29
N ASN A 120 -3.59 1.85 3.16
CA ASN A 120 -2.80 1.22 4.22
C ASN A 120 -1.45 1.91 4.48
N TRP A 121 -1.32 3.19 4.14
CA TRP A 121 -0.05 3.93 4.20
C TRP A 121 0.59 3.95 5.61
N GLN A 122 -0.21 3.82 6.69
CA GLN A 122 0.33 3.78 8.06
C GLN A 122 1.22 2.56 8.30
N LEU A 123 0.91 1.44 7.63
CA LEU A 123 1.59 0.16 7.82
C LEU A 123 2.94 0.10 7.09
N TYR A 124 3.19 0.98 6.13
CA TYR A 124 4.36 0.93 5.25
C TYR A 124 5.20 2.21 5.29
N ARG A 125 5.61 2.60 6.51
CA ARG A 125 6.37 3.83 6.77
C ARG A 125 7.72 3.91 6.03
N GLU A 126 8.27 2.77 5.62
CA GLU A 126 9.54 2.65 4.92
C GLU A 126 9.45 3.10 3.45
N TYR A 127 8.24 3.21 2.88
CA TYR A 127 8.02 3.68 1.52
C TYR A 127 7.50 5.12 1.52
N GLN A 128 8.33 6.01 2.06
CA GLN A 128 8.14 7.44 2.03
C GLN A 128 9.44 8.12 1.56
N ALA A 129 9.31 9.26 0.89
CA ALA A 129 10.47 10.00 0.41
C ALA A 129 10.36 11.51 0.64
N LYS A 130 11.49 12.10 1.03
CA LYS A 130 11.69 13.54 1.06
C LYS A 130 11.93 14.06 -0.35
N VAL A 131 11.04 14.93 -0.83
CA VAL A 131 11.12 15.50 -2.16
C VAL A 131 10.84 17.00 -2.10
N SER A 132 11.65 17.78 -2.82
CA SER A 132 11.38 19.18 -3.11
C SER A 132 10.57 19.28 -4.40
N PHE A 133 9.33 19.73 -4.31
CA PHE A 133 8.52 20.01 -5.50
C PHE A 133 8.83 21.40 -6.04
N LYS A 134 8.62 21.60 -7.35
CA LYS A 134 8.58 22.95 -7.93
C LYS A 134 7.41 23.73 -7.33
N ASP A 135 7.63 25.00 -7.04
CA ASP A 135 6.60 25.91 -6.53
C ASP A 135 5.66 26.44 -7.64
N TYR A 136 6.09 26.34 -8.90
CA TYR A 136 5.33 26.70 -10.09
C TYR A 136 5.62 25.75 -11.26
N GLY A 137 4.66 25.58 -12.16
CA GLY A 137 4.79 24.69 -13.32
C GLY A 137 4.57 23.22 -12.98
N TRP A 138 5.05 22.33 -13.84
CA TRP A 138 4.73 20.90 -13.80
C TRP A 138 5.81 20.09 -13.08
N ASN A 139 5.39 19.25 -12.14
CA ASN A 139 6.19 18.19 -11.55
C ASN A 139 5.85 16.85 -12.22
N THR A 140 6.85 16.11 -12.69
CA THR A 140 6.62 14.81 -13.32
C THR A 140 6.74 13.71 -12.29
N LEU A 141 5.69 12.91 -12.10
CA LEU A 141 5.72 11.66 -11.34
C LEU A 141 5.87 10.50 -12.33
N ARG A 142 6.88 9.65 -12.11
CA ARG A 142 7.11 8.44 -12.91
C ARG A 142 7.27 7.23 -12.00
N ILE A 143 6.66 6.12 -12.40
CA ILE A 143 6.78 4.82 -11.73
C ILE A 143 7.27 3.81 -12.77
N ASP A 144 8.45 3.25 -12.54
CA ASP A 144 8.97 2.11 -13.30
C ASP A 144 8.65 0.83 -12.52
N VAL A 145 7.81 -0.03 -13.09
CA VAL A 145 7.32 -1.27 -12.47
C VAL A 145 7.99 -2.50 -13.08
N TYR A 146 8.52 -3.35 -12.22
CA TYR A 146 9.33 -4.54 -12.54
C TYR A 146 8.74 -5.76 -11.83
N ARG A 147 7.73 -6.42 -12.43
CA ARG A 147 6.96 -7.52 -11.80
C ARG A 147 6.47 -7.17 -10.38
N HIS A 148 7.23 -7.47 -9.34
CA HIS A 148 6.83 -7.23 -7.95
C HIS A 148 7.55 -6.03 -7.33
N ASN A 149 8.30 -5.24 -8.09
CA ASN A 149 9.07 -4.11 -7.58
C ASN A 149 8.70 -2.83 -8.33
N ALA A 150 8.93 -1.68 -7.71
CA ALA A 150 8.83 -0.39 -8.40
C ALA A 150 9.97 0.56 -8.04
N GLU A 151 10.33 1.44 -8.97
CA GLU A 151 11.13 2.64 -8.71
C GLU A 151 10.28 3.87 -9.00
N VAL A 152 10.30 4.82 -8.07
CA VAL A 152 9.55 6.06 -8.17
C VAL A 152 10.51 7.20 -8.42
N PHE A 153 10.17 8.04 -9.39
CA PHE A 153 10.92 9.22 -9.76
C PHE A 153 10.02 10.45 -9.70
N VAL A 154 10.59 11.55 -9.21
CA VAL A 154 9.98 12.88 -9.32
C VAL A 154 10.96 13.79 -10.02
N ASN A 155 10.50 14.47 -11.09
CA ASN A 155 11.33 15.36 -11.90
C ASN A 155 12.64 14.69 -12.38
N ASN A 156 12.54 13.45 -12.86
CA ASN A 156 13.65 12.60 -13.32
C ASN A 156 14.67 12.17 -12.23
N VAL A 157 14.42 12.49 -10.97
CA VAL A 157 15.24 12.03 -9.84
C VAL A 157 14.57 10.82 -9.20
N LYS A 158 15.30 9.72 -9.01
CA LYS A 158 14.81 8.56 -8.25
C LYS A 158 14.67 8.94 -6.78
N VAL A 159 13.48 8.77 -6.21
CA VAL A 159 13.17 9.19 -4.83
C VAL A 159 12.83 8.01 -3.93
N MET A 160 12.36 6.89 -4.48
CA MET A 160 11.92 5.73 -3.69
C MET A 160 12.08 4.43 -4.47
N ILE A 161 12.40 3.35 -3.76
CA ILE A 161 12.36 1.98 -4.27
C ILE A 161 11.32 1.23 -3.43
N VAL A 162 10.30 0.69 -4.09
CA VAL A 162 9.38 -0.28 -3.51
C VAL A 162 9.93 -1.66 -3.88
N ASP A 163 10.57 -2.31 -2.92
CA ASP A 163 11.23 -3.60 -3.09
C ASP A 163 10.24 -4.79 -3.15
N ARG A 164 8.99 -4.58 -2.75
CA ARG A 164 7.89 -5.51 -3.01
C ARG A 164 6.55 -4.77 -3.05
N LEU A 165 5.87 -4.79 -4.19
CA LEU A 165 4.46 -4.41 -4.32
C LEU A 165 3.63 -5.40 -3.50
N ARG A 166 2.69 -4.88 -2.71
CA ARG A 166 2.06 -5.63 -1.60
C ARG A 166 0.73 -6.26 -1.97
N THR A 167 0.07 -5.77 -3.02
CA THR A 167 -1.06 -6.49 -3.59
C THR A 167 -0.58 -7.73 -4.33
N ASN A 168 -1.45 -8.74 -4.41
CA ASN A 168 -1.16 -9.94 -5.19
C ASN A 168 -1.44 -9.72 -6.70
N GLN A 169 -1.68 -8.48 -7.14
CA GLN A 169 -2.04 -8.17 -8.52
C GLN A 169 -0.77 -8.10 -9.39
N GLY A 170 -0.73 -8.96 -10.40
CA GLY A 170 0.29 -8.92 -11.46
C GLY A 170 -0.08 -8.00 -12.62
N GLU A 171 -1.37 -7.68 -12.73
CA GLU A 171 -1.99 -6.90 -13.79
C GLU A 171 -3.25 -6.20 -13.26
N GLY A 172 -3.75 -5.20 -13.97
CA GLY A 172 -5.00 -4.52 -13.65
C GLY A 172 -5.07 -3.13 -14.28
N GLU A 173 -6.14 -2.41 -13.98
CA GLU A 173 -6.38 -1.07 -14.51
C GLU A 173 -5.35 -0.06 -13.98
N ILE A 174 -5.26 1.06 -14.68
CA ILE A 174 -4.35 2.18 -14.35
C ILE A 174 -5.11 3.49 -14.36
N GLY A 175 -4.63 4.41 -13.53
CA GLY A 175 -5.34 5.66 -13.36
C GLY A 175 -4.58 6.69 -12.55
N LEU A 176 -5.35 7.68 -12.13
CA LEU A 176 -4.93 8.81 -11.32
C LEU A 176 -5.77 8.84 -10.06
N TRP A 177 -5.17 9.35 -8.99
CA TRP A 177 -5.86 9.59 -7.73
C TRP A 177 -5.57 10.99 -7.22
N ALA A 178 -6.56 11.64 -6.64
CA ALA A 178 -6.39 12.91 -5.95
C ALA A 178 -7.23 13.02 -4.69
N LEU A 179 -6.74 13.81 -3.74
CA LEU A 179 -7.49 14.25 -2.57
C LEU A 179 -7.16 15.73 -2.31
N PHE A 180 -8.20 16.53 -2.04
CA PHE A 180 -8.11 17.99 -1.93
C PHE A 180 -7.62 18.71 -3.20
N GLY A 181 -7.90 18.15 -4.38
CA GLY A 181 -7.76 18.84 -5.65
C GLY A 181 -6.34 18.88 -6.22
N ASN A 182 -6.17 18.40 -7.45
CA ASN A 182 -4.98 18.70 -8.27
C ASN A 182 -5.28 18.59 -9.78
N ARG A 183 -4.33 19.04 -10.61
CA ARG A 183 -4.40 19.06 -12.06
C ARG A 183 -3.32 18.18 -12.67
N PHE A 184 -3.72 17.31 -13.58
CA PHE A 184 -2.90 16.34 -14.27
C PHE A 184 -2.83 16.65 -15.76
N SER A 185 -1.71 16.32 -16.39
CA SER A 185 -1.54 16.37 -17.84
C SER A 185 -0.53 15.32 -18.30
N ASN A 186 -0.46 15.10 -19.61
CA ASN A 186 0.64 14.39 -20.24
C ASN A 186 0.85 12.96 -19.67
N PHE A 187 -0.26 12.24 -19.44
CA PHE A 187 -0.23 10.87 -18.96
C PHE A 187 0.31 9.95 -20.05
N ARG A 188 1.31 9.14 -19.71
CA ARG A 188 1.95 8.20 -20.64
C ARG A 188 2.13 6.84 -19.99
N VAL A 189 2.00 5.82 -20.82
CA VAL A 189 2.21 4.42 -20.43
C VAL A 189 3.12 3.78 -21.45
N THR A 190 4.13 3.08 -20.98
CA THR A 190 5.04 2.29 -21.83
C THR A 190 5.04 0.88 -21.30
N HIS A 191 4.47 -0.07 -22.05
CA HIS A 191 4.48 -1.49 -21.69
C HIS A 191 5.84 -2.11 -21.96
N LYS A 192 6.25 -3.10 -21.16
CA LYS A 192 7.50 -3.85 -21.36
C LYS A 192 7.25 -5.35 -21.21
N ASP A 193 7.83 -6.15 -22.10
CA ASP A 193 7.69 -7.61 -22.07
C ASP A 193 8.60 -8.29 -21.02
N VAL A 194 9.72 -7.63 -20.68
CA VAL A 194 10.72 -8.17 -19.75
C VAL A 194 10.94 -7.18 -18.61
N SER A 195 10.92 -7.71 -17.40
CA SER A 195 11.27 -6.99 -16.17
C SER A 195 12.80 -6.97 -16.01
N GLU A 196 13.48 -5.99 -16.59
CA GLU A 196 14.89 -5.76 -16.24
C GLU A 196 14.99 -4.95 -14.95
N LYS A 197 15.13 -5.64 -13.80
CA LYS A 197 15.73 -5.06 -12.60
C LYS A 197 16.56 -6.11 -11.84
N SER A 198 17.84 -5.82 -11.64
CA SER A 198 18.74 -6.56 -10.76
C SER A 198 18.35 -6.34 -9.30
N SER A 199 18.20 -7.44 -8.56
CA SER A 199 17.67 -7.47 -7.21
C SER A 199 18.56 -6.76 -6.19
N THR A 200 18.00 -5.77 -5.49
CA THR A 200 18.41 -5.50 -4.11
C THR A 200 17.55 -6.39 -3.23
N VAL A 201 18.02 -7.61 -2.96
CA VAL A 201 17.39 -8.48 -1.96
C VAL A 201 17.67 -7.84 -0.61
N ARG A 202 16.67 -7.20 0.02
CA ARG A 202 16.73 -7.03 1.47
C ARG A 202 16.69 -8.44 2.05
N ILE A 203 17.77 -8.85 2.71
CA ILE A 203 17.76 -10.08 3.50
C ILE A 203 16.85 -9.77 4.70
N PRO A 204 15.69 -10.43 4.84
CA PRO A 204 14.86 -10.25 6.02
C PRO A 204 15.68 -10.63 7.25
N VAL A 205 15.63 -9.81 8.29
CA VAL A 205 16.15 -10.24 9.60
C VAL A 205 15.22 -11.35 10.07
N ASN A 206 15.71 -12.59 10.05
CA ASN A 206 14.92 -13.75 10.44
C ASN A 206 14.86 -13.83 11.97
N ASP A 207 13.98 -13.05 12.58
CA ASP A 207 13.65 -13.16 14.01
C ASP A 207 12.66 -14.30 14.20
N THR A 208 13.15 -15.46 14.65
CA THR A 208 12.34 -16.67 14.85
C THR A 208 11.29 -16.53 15.95
N ASN A 209 11.33 -15.44 16.72
CA ASN A 209 10.34 -15.17 17.77
C ASN A 209 9.08 -14.50 17.21
N ILE A 210 9.11 -14.00 15.97
CA ILE A 210 7.95 -13.38 15.32
C ILE A 210 6.82 -14.41 15.17
N ILE A 211 5.62 -13.99 15.55
CA ILE A 211 4.40 -14.77 15.32
C ILE A 211 3.98 -14.58 13.87
N THR A 212 4.28 -15.55 13.02
CA THR A 212 4.04 -15.48 11.57
C THR A 212 2.69 -16.00 11.12
N ASN A 213 1.96 -16.70 12.00
CA ASN A 213 0.64 -17.26 11.70
C ASN A 213 -0.36 -16.83 12.77
N TRP A 214 -1.51 -16.38 12.32
CA TRP A 214 -2.61 -15.91 13.14
C TRP A 214 -3.90 -16.53 12.65
N ASP A 215 -4.78 -16.83 13.59
CA ASP A 215 -6.16 -17.14 13.29
C ASP A 215 -6.94 -15.83 13.46
N ILE A 216 -7.70 -15.39 12.45
CA ILE A 216 -8.47 -14.14 12.52
C ILE A 216 -9.97 -14.36 12.29
N THR A 217 -10.80 -13.56 12.95
CA THR A 217 -12.25 -13.49 12.66
C THR A 217 -12.52 -12.65 11.41
N LYS A 218 -13.78 -12.64 10.96
CA LYS A 218 -14.28 -11.56 10.09
C LYS A 218 -14.26 -10.21 10.81
N ALA A 219 -14.51 -9.12 10.08
CA ALA A 219 -14.65 -7.79 10.65
C ALA A 219 -16.06 -7.55 11.24
N PHE A 220 -16.10 -6.80 12.34
CA PHE A 220 -17.30 -6.37 13.05
C PHE A 220 -17.29 -4.86 13.24
N LEU A 221 -18.47 -4.24 13.33
CA LEU A 221 -18.58 -2.87 13.81
C LEU A 221 -18.15 -2.83 15.28
N TYR A 222 -17.32 -1.85 15.65
CA TYR A 222 -16.88 -1.67 17.02
C TYR A 222 -17.85 -0.78 17.80
N GLU A 223 -18.44 -1.36 18.84
CA GLU A 223 -19.20 -0.66 19.88
C GLU A 223 -18.71 -1.19 21.22
N GLU A 224 -18.09 -0.33 22.04
CA GLU A 224 -17.39 -0.75 23.27
C GLU A 224 -18.29 -1.58 24.20
N GLU A 225 -19.55 -1.18 24.37
CA GLU A 225 -20.53 -1.84 25.23
C GLU A 225 -20.96 -3.23 24.73
N LYS A 226 -20.74 -3.53 23.44
CA LYS A 226 -21.10 -4.82 22.82
C LYS A 226 -19.93 -5.79 22.72
N LEU A 227 -18.71 -5.36 23.04
CA LEU A 227 -17.55 -6.22 22.96
C LEU A 227 -17.56 -7.23 24.13
N ASN A 228 -17.63 -8.51 23.80
CA ASN A 228 -17.76 -9.59 24.77
C ASN A 228 -16.84 -10.76 24.41
N PHE A 229 -16.04 -11.22 25.38
CA PHE A 229 -15.05 -12.28 25.16
C PHE A 229 -15.70 -13.61 24.79
N GLU A 230 -16.75 -14.00 25.52
CA GLU A 230 -17.47 -15.24 25.30
C GLU A 230 -18.00 -15.34 23.86
N ASP A 231 -18.45 -14.22 23.28
CA ASP A 231 -19.00 -14.19 21.93
C ASP A 231 -17.90 -14.40 20.87
N PHE A 232 -16.81 -13.63 20.92
CA PHE A 232 -15.76 -13.73 19.90
C PHE A 232 -14.82 -14.93 20.09
N SER A 233 -14.71 -15.49 21.30
CA SER A 233 -13.92 -16.70 21.56
C SER A 233 -14.52 -17.94 20.89
N GLN A 234 -15.81 -17.89 20.54
CA GLN A 234 -16.54 -18.97 19.86
C GLN A 234 -16.80 -18.68 18.37
N ASP A 235 -16.26 -17.58 17.84
CA ASP A 235 -16.44 -17.24 16.43
C ASP A 235 -15.66 -18.18 15.51
N ILE A 236 -15.90 -18.04 14.21
CA ILE A 236 -15.17 -18.74 13.16
C ILE A 236 -13.89 -17.97 12.86
N TYR A 237 -12.77 -18.65 13.06
CA TYR A 237 -11.45 -18.13 12.73
C TYR A 237 -10.93 -18.72 11.42
N THR A 238 -10.21 -17.90 10.68
CA THR A 238 -9.49 -18.29 9.45
C THR A 238 -8.01 -18.07 9.64
N ASN A 239 -7.22 -19.07 9.29
CA ASN A 239 -5.76 -18.99 9.38
C ASN A 239 -5.18 -18.08 8.28
N VAL A 240 -4.30 -17.18 8.69
CA VAL A 240 -3.60 -16.21 7.83
C VAL A 240 -2.15 -16.06 8.27
N SER A 241 -1.31 -15.57 7.37
CA SER A 241 0.12 -15.39 7.62
C SER A 241 0.54 -13.93 7.53
N THR A 242 1.61 -13.59 8.24
CA THR A 242 2.26 -12.29 8.14
C THR A 242 3.03 -12.14 6.84
N GLU A 243 3.38 -10.90 6.49
CA GLU A 243 4.49 -10.62 5.59
C GLU A 243 5.83 -11.04 6.21
N GLU A 244 6.89 -11.06 5.40
CA GLU A 244 8.25 -11.38 5.84
C GLU A 244 8.77 -10.44 6.94
N SER A 245 8.20 -9.24 7.06
CA SER A 245 8.50 -8.28 8.13
C SER A 245 7.88 -8.65 9.49
N GLY A 246 6.98 -9.64 9.53
CA GLY A 246 6.15 -9.94 10.69
C GLY A 246 4.85 -9.12 10.77
N LEU A 247 4.60 -8.24 9.79
CA LEU A 247 3.33 -7.50 9.68
C LEU A 247 2.20 -8.43 9.27
N LEU A 248 1.12 -8.46 10.05
CA LEU A 248 -0.17 -9.00 9.62
C LEU A 248 -1.00 -7.85 9.01
N PRO A 249 -1.09 -7.74 7.67
CA PRO A 249 -1.93 -6.73 7.02
C PRO A 249 -3.39 -7.19 7.01
N ILE A 250 -4.11 -6.95 8.11
CA ILE A 250 -5.50 -7.39 8.32
C ILE A 250 -6.41 -6.99 7.14
N SER A 251 -6.26 -5.75 6.63
CA SER A 251 -7.04 -5.25 5.48
C SER A 251 -6.99 -6.15 4.23
N LYS A 252 -5.91 -6.94 4.07
CA LYS A 252 -5.73 -7.89 2.96
C LYS A 252 -6.71 -9.05 3.02
N TYR A 253 -7.10 -9.45 4.23
CA TYR A 253 -7.87 -10.67 4.48
C TYR A 253 -9.34 -10.38 4.79
N VAL A 254 -9.65 -9.21 5.33
CA VAL A 254 -11.00 -8.84 5.73
C VAL A 254 -11.40 -7.48 5.19
N ARG A 255 -12.68 -7.35 4.87
CA ARG A 255 -13.31 -6.11 4.45
C ARG A 255 -14.03 -5.48 5.63
N LYS A 256 -13.77 -4.20 5.91
CA LYS A 256 -14.51 -3.42 6.91
C LYS A 256 -15.97 -3.25 6.48
N THR A 257 -16.84 -3.00 7.46
CA THR A 257 -18.25 -2.68 7.22
C THR A 257 -18.47 -1.31 6.55
N SER A 258 -17.48 -0.42 6.64
CA SER A 258 -17.43 0.87 5.96
C SER A 258 -16.05 1.12 5.38
N ALA A 259 -15.99 1.80 4.23
CA ALA A 259 -14.74 2.23 3.61
C ALA A 259 -14.84 3.71 3.19
N GLY A 260 -13.69 4.39 3.09
CA GLY A 260 -13.65 5.79 2.70
C GLY A 260 -12.73 6.67 3.56
N SER A 261 -13.10 7.95 3.70
CA SER A 261 -12.28 8.92 4.43
C SER A 261 -12.31 8.68 5.94
N PHE A 262 -11.23 9.02 6.63
CA PHE A 262 -11.12 8.89 8.09
C PHE A 262 -12.28 9.53 8.86
N GLU A 263 -12.86 10.63 8.36
CA GLU A 263 -13.96 11.33 9.04
C GLU A 263 -15.32 10.62 8.85
N GLN A 264 -15.46 9.82 7.79
CA GLN A 264 -16.72 9.13 7.44
C GLN A 264 -16.76 7.67 7.91
N ASN A 265 -15.59 7.07 8.17
CA ASN A 265 -15.52 5.67 8.58
C ASN A 265 -15.95 5.47 10.03
N ASN A 266 -16.59 4.33 10.29
CA ASN A 266 -16.80 3.82 11.64
C ASN A 266 -15.61 2.95 12.06
N GLU A 267 -15.38 2.85 13.36
CA GLU A 267 -14.42 1.90 13.91
C GLU A 267 -14.93 0.48 13.71
N ASN A 268 -14.07 -0.39 13.20
CA ASN A 268 -14.31 -1.82 13.05
C ASN A 268 -13.29 -2.58 13.88
N TYR A 269 -13.61 -3.79 14.31
CA TYR A 269 -12.68 -4.68 14.98
C TYR A 269 -12.66 -6.08 14.37
N ILE A 270 -11.54 -6.77 14.57
CA ILE A 270 -11.35 -8.21 14.36
C ILE A 270 -10.72 -8.75 15.63
N VAL A 271 -10.74 -10.06 15.79
CA VAL A 271 -9.92 -10.74 16.79
C VAL A 271 -8.88 -11.59 16.08
N ALA A 272 -7.60 -11.36 16.43
CA ALA A 272 -6.48 -12.19 16.01
C ALA A 272 -6.06 -13.07 17.19
N SER A 273 -6.11 -14.38 17.02
CA SER A 273 -5.76 -15.38 18.02
C SER A 273 -4.50 -16.15 17.64
N THR A 274 -3.77 -16.58 18.66
CA THR A 274 -2.66 -17.53 18.54
C THR A 274 -2.48 -18.30 19.84
N THR A 275 -1.93 -19.51 19.75
CA THR A 275 -1.72 -20.40 20.90
C THR A 275 -0.23 -20.59 21.21
N ILE A 276 0.08 -20.67 22.50
CA ILE A 276 1.43 -20.86 23.02
C ILE A 276 1.41 -22.04 23.97
N TYR A 277 2.22 -23.05 23.68
CA TYR A 277 2.43 -24.15 24.61
C TYR A 277 3.55 -23.84 25.60
N SER A 278 3.32 -24.11 26.88
CA SER A 278 4.34 -24.00 27.93
C SER A 278 4.44 -25.26 28.78
N GLU A 279 5.65 -25.84 28.86
CA GLU A 279 5.95 -27.04 29.67
C GLU A 279 5.77 -26.82 31.18
N LYS A 280 5.87 -25.57 31.62
CA LYS A 280 5.76 -25.15 33.03
C LYS A 280 5.18 -23.75 33.12
N ARG A 281 4.76 -23.35 34.33
CA ARG A 281 4.46 -21.94 34.59
C ARG A 281 5.71 -21.11 34.36
N LYS A 282 5.61 -20.07 33.54
CA LYS A 282 6.70 -19.13 33.26
C LYS A 282 6.15 -17.77 32.87
N VAL A 283 6.95 -16.73 33.04
CA VAL A 283 6.68 -15.43 32.44
C VAL A 283 7.42 -15.38 31.11
N GLN A 284 6.75 -14.96 30.05
CA GLN A 284 7.34 -14.79 28.73
C GLN A 284 7.09 -13.36 28.22
N LEU A 285 8.07 -12.77 27.54
CA LEU A 285 7.94 -11.42 27.03
C LEU A 285 7.18 -11.44 25.70
N PHE A 286 6.12 -10.65 25.61
CA PHE A 286 5.34 -10.43 24.41
C PHE A 286 5.58 -9.01 23.92
N SER A 287 6.31 -8.87 22.81
CA SER A 287 6.59 -7.59 22.16
C SER A 287 5.66 -7.45 20.95
N PHE A 288 4.96 -6.33 20.82
CA PHE A 288 3.93 -6.15 19.81
C PHE A 288 3.66 -4.69 19.46
N ASP A 289 2.96 -4.49 18.34
CA ASP A 289 2.35 -3.22 17.97
C ASP A 289 1.13 -3.43 17.07
N TYR A 290 0.32 -2.38 16.92
CA TYR A 290 -1.02 -2.46 16.33
C TYR A 290 -1.41 -1.15 15.66
N SER A 291 -2.32 -1.25 14.68
CA SER A 291 -3.02 -0.08 14.15
C SER A 291 -4.10 0.38 15.12
N ASP A 292 -4.27 1.69 15.20
CA ASP A 292 -5.34 2.41 15.89
C ASP A 292 -5.60 2.02 17.35
N LYS A 293 -6.29 0.92 17.66
CA LYS A 293 -6.47 0.47 19.06
C LYS A 293 -6.35 -1.04 19.18
N ILE A 294 -6.02 -1.50 20.38
CA ILE A 294 -5.97 -2.93 20.71
C ILE A 294 -6.51 -3.21 22.10
N ILE A 295 -7.05 -4.41 22.29
CA ILE A 295 -7.20 -5.05 23.60
C ILE A 295 -6.57 -6.43 23.52
N VAL A 296 -5.63 -6.74 24.42
CA VAL A 296 -4.94 -8.04 24.48
C VAL A 296 -5.49 -8.84 25.65
N TYR A 297 -5.93 -10.06 25.36
CA TYR A 297 -6.37 -11.06 26.32
C TYR A 297 -5.36 -12.21 26.39
N LEU A 298 -5.19 -12.77 27.58
CA LEU A 298 -4.50 -14.05 27.80
C LEU A 298 -5.45 -14.97 28.57
N ASN A 299 -5.76 -16.13 28.00
CA ASN A 299 -6.66 -17.13 28.58
C ASN A 299 -8.00 -16.51 29.04
N GLY A 300 -8.61 -15.68 28.19
CA GLY A 300 -9.90 -15.02 28.45
C GLY A 300 -9.87 -13.81 29.37
N LYS A 301 -8.71 -13.43 29.91
CA LYS A 301 -8.60 -12.25 30.78
C LYS A 301 -7.94 -11.10 30.03
N PRO A 302 -8.47 -9.86 30.09
CA PRO A 302 -7.82 -8.71 29.49
C PRO A 302 -6.56 -8.33 30.29
N TYR A 303 -5.45 -8.12 29.58
CA TYR A 303 -4.15 -7.74 30.16
C TYR A 303 -3.69 -6.34 29.75
N PHE A 304 -4.16 -5.86 28.59
CA PHE A 304 -3.74 -4.58 28.05
C PHE A 304 -4.81 -3.98 27.15
N SER A 305 -4.93 -2.66 27.19
CA SER A 305 -5.60 -1.88 26.16
C SER A 305 -4.71 -0.72 25.75
N GLY A 306 -4.80 -0.33 24.48
CA GLY A 306 -3.95 0.71 23.93
C GLY A 306 -4.57 1.44 22.76
N ASN A 307 -4.11 2.67 22.54
CA ASN A 307 -4.61 3.56 21.48
C ASN A 307 -3.42 4.27 20.81
N ASN A 308 -3.15 3.86 19.57
CA ASN A 308 -2.17 4.35 18.63
C ASN A 308 -2.81 5.13 17.45
N ALA A 309 -4.06 5.58 17.58
CA ALA A 309 -4.83 6.07 16.45
C ALA A 309 -4.27 7.30 15.76
N PHE A 310 -4.52 7.40 14.45
CA PHE A 310 -4.15 8.56 13.66
C PHE A 310 -4.66 9.86 14.32
N ARG A 311 -3.77 10.85 14.45
CA ARG A 311 -3.99 12.13 15.14
C ARG A 311 -4.31 12.06 16.64
N GLN A 312 -4.27 10.90 17.27
CA GLN A 312 -4.59 10.75 18.70
C GLN A 312 -3.71 11.62 19.60
N LYS A 313 -2.42 11.78 19.25
CA LYS A 313 -1.45 12.60 19.98
C LYS A 313 -1.21 13.98 19.33
N GLY A 314 -2.16 14.45 18.50
CA GLY A 314 -2.10 15.71 17.77
C GLY A 314 -2.04 15.53 16.24
N VAL A 315 -2.27 16.61 15.49
CA VAL A 315 -2.54 16.58 14.04
C VAL A 315 -1.44 16.00 13.14
N GLN A 316 -0.20 15.88 13.65
CA GLN A 316 0.92 15.26 12.92
C GLN A 316 1.17 13.80 13.35
N TYR A 317 0.46 13.28 14.35
CA TYR A 317 0.67 11.90 14.80
C TYR A 317 0.12 10.91 13.77
N MET A 318 1.01 10.05 13.25
CA MET A 318 0.70 9.16 12.14
C MET A 318 0.23 7.77 12.58
N GLY A 319 0.47 7.33 13.82
CA GLY A 319 0.10 5.97 14.25
C GLY A 319 0.89 4.87 13.55
N HIS A 320 2.16 5.11 13.22
CA HIS A 320 3.02 4.07 12.64
C HIS A 320 3.30 2.95 13.64
N MET A 321 3.48 1.73 13.12
CA MET A 321 3.78 0.53 13.88
C MET A 321 5.28 0.20 13.87
N GLU A 322 5.75 -0.42 14.96
CA GLU A 322 7.09 -0.95 15.13
C GLU A 322 7.08 -2.09 16.16
N ILE A 323 7.61 -3.28 15.82
CA ILE A 323 7.44 -4.54 16.57
C ILE A 323 7.83 -4.47 18.07
N ASN A 324 8.72 -3.54 18.45
CA ASN A 324 9.22 -3.40 19.82
C ASN A 324 8.60 -2.23 20.60
N THR A 325 7.54 -1.58 20.09
CA THR A 325 6.91 -0.42 20.73
C THR A 325 6.24 -0.78 22.06
N ASN A 326 5.44 -1.85 22.09
CA ASN A 326 4.72 -2.28 23.29
C ASN A 326 5.29 -3.61 23.79
N LYS A 327 5.29 -3.78 25.12
CA LYS A 327 5.83 -4.97 25.79
C LYS A 327 4.95 -5.38 26.95
N LEU A 328 4.60 -6.66 27.02
CA LEU A 328 3.86 -7.27 28.12
C LEU A 328 4.58 -8.52 28.62
N TYR A 329 4.62 -8.68 29.93
CA TYR A 329 5.12 -9.91 30.57
C TYR A 329 3.94 -10.84 30.82
N LEU A 330 3.76 -11.84 29.97
CA LEU A 330 2.62 -12.76 30.01
C LEU A 330 2.90 -13.90 31.01
N PRO A 331 2.08 -14.07 32.06
CA PRO A 331 2.21 -15.19 33.00
C PRO A 331 1.58 -16.45 32.41
N LEU A 332 2.36 -17.19 31.63
CA LEU A 332 1.90 -18.43 30.99
C LEU A 332 1.71 -19.54 32.01
N GLU A 333 0.57 -20.21 31.91
CA GLU A 333 0.24 -21.42 32.64
C GLU A 333 0.91 -22.65 31.99
N LYS A 334 1.05 -23.75 32.74
CA LYS A 334 1.46 -25.02 32.14
C LYS A 334 0.36 -25.50 31.18
N GLY A 335 0.74 -25.91 29.97
CA GLY A 335 -0.16 -26.35 28.91
C GLY A 335 -0.33 -25.28 27.82
N THR A 336 -1.46 -25.33 27.12
CA THR A 336 -1.82 -24.36 26.08
C THR A 336 -2.31 -23.08 26.72
N ASN A 337 -1.75 -21.96 26.27
CA ASN A 337 -2.21 -20.61 26.56
C ASN A 337 -2.68 -19.98 25.25
N GLU A 338 -3.71 -19.15 25.33
CA GLU A 338 -4.28 -18.49 24.16
C GLU A 338 -4.20 -16.97 24.32
N ILE A 339 -3.68 -16.32 23.30
CA ILE A 339 -3.65 -14.86 23.20
C ILE A 339 -4.70 -14.45 22.19
N HIS A 340 -5.59 -13.54 22.59
CA HIS A 340 -6.47 -12.86 21.65
C HIS A 340 -6.13 -11.37 21.62
N CYS A 341 -5.99 -10.84 20.41
CA CYS A 341 -5.78 -9.43 20.13
C CYS A 341 -7.03 -8.90 19.43
N VAL A 342 -7.87 -8.15 20.15
CA VAL A 342 -8.96 -7.39 19.55
C VAL A 342 -8.34 -6.14 18.92
N VAL A 343 -8.19 -6.11 17.60
CA VAL A 343 -7.56 -4.97 16.89
C VAL A 343 -8.65 -4.13 16.27
N ILE A 344 -8.70 -2.84 16.61
CA ILE A 344 -9.75 -1.91 16.22
C ILE A 344 -9.14 -0.85 15.31
N ASP A 345 -9.75 -0.59 14.16
CA ASP A 345 -9.24 0.35 13.16
C ASP A 345 -10.35 1.19 12.54
N LYS A 346 -10.03 2.46 12.26
CA LYS A 346 -10.93 3.38 11.57
C LYS A 346 -10.55 3.53 10.08
N ALA A 347 -9.31 3.89 9.77
CA ALA A 347 -8.83 4.07 8.40
C ALA A 347 -7.29 4.13 8.36
N ASN A 348 -6.72 4.13 7.15
CA ASN A 348 -5.30 4.35 6.84
C ASN A 348 -4.36 3.15 7.08
N GLY A 349 -4.88 2.05 7.60
CA GLY A 349 -4.30 0.72 7.45
C GLY A 349 -4.47 -0.15 8.69
N TRP A 350 -5.06 -1.33 8.55
CA TRP A 350 -5.36 -2.22 9.66
C TRP A 350 -4.29 -3.30 9.80
N GLY A 351 -3.53 -3.29 10.91
CA GLY A 351 -2.40 -4.21 11.09
C GLY A 351 -2.10 -4.61 12.52
N LEU A 352 -1.40 -5.74 12.64
CA LEU A 352 -0.87 -6.29 13.90
C LEU A 352 0.55 -6.84 13.67
N MET A 353 1.42 -6.73 14.66
CA MET A 353 2.74 -7.34 14.68
C MET A 353 3.01 -7.85 16.08
N ALA A 354 3.52 -9.08 16.24
CA ALA A 354 3.95 -9.55 17.55
C ALA A 354 5.06 -10.59 17.50
N LYS A 355 5.80 -10.71 18.61
CA LYS A 355 6.80 -11.73 18.86
C LYS A 355 6.84 -12.15 20.32
N LEU A 356 7.34 -13.36 20.55
CA LEU A 356 7.39 -14.03 21.85
C LEU A 356 8.83 -14.37 22.23
N GLU A 357 9.34 -13.75 23.29
CA GLU A 357 10.76 -13.77 23.70
C GLU A 357 11.00 -14.43 25.06
#